data_AF-A0A2N5KEZ1-F1
#
_entry.id   AF-A0A2N5KEZ1-F1
#
_cell.length_a   1.000
_cell.length_b   1.000
_cell.length_c   1.000
_cell.angle_alpha   90.00
_cell.angle_beta   90.00
_cell.angle_gamma   90.00
#
_symmetry.space_group_name_H-M   'P 1'
#
loop_
_entity.id
_entity.type
_entity.pdbx_description
1 polymer ?
#
loop_
_entity_poly.entity_id
_entity_poly.type
_entity_poly.pdbx_seq_one_letter_code
_entity_poly.pdbx_strand_id
1 'polypeptide(L)'
;MNAVLEDGVGKKLKEAFASFRQEPFERFVVKLRRTRAQELRKLLSDPDSIDLDEFNREVWVLERHTSLPDGDAKKILTGKVDVSLEKIRQMEKALEAGELKLHGNYIWGTGANIYGTKLGVDEEQKTEYVRQALRVLNETALTPLEKARQIDEIPGFGPNIATGLVMVFHPTEFAIYNGPSKGALQELGYEVGTLELFQQVASELKDKLEAEDFIELDWFLYQISQNKIDLNPRPRAWWVNQGKTYEQQRDGGYLWAPKASADGKALEHWTNLTLLRPDDVVLHYVKGTVKAASRVVERAVEAPRPAELSGDPWNSDGYLVRVTYQELQKPLPLEEIPQDWRIQEGGPFNQHGSPKQTYLSRLSNGFVRRLLDRFAEVLPDLLHALRSTWCIYVPHSAAENFAIARNEQIWGTDQEHRFGGIEEGDSLLFVHDLSSDVAPPPKGFPCVGLEKFRGKAKWLLKGTATSSVFQDTSPIWPDKTYPYRFRFEETEALQDANFNAEEYAPEVADAVRRSACSQGRPVLARGEVRMKQDSSSDRGPLNVILYGPPGTGKTYSVQRRAVEIVDPSAKSLSPAQAAEAFREYRKQGRIEFVT
;
A
#
# COMPACT_ATOMS: atom_id res chain seq x y z
N MET A 1 -1.92 9.14 -23.54
CA MET A 1 -2.98 8.14 -23.79
C MET A 1 -2.49 6.84 -23.16
N ASN A 2 -2.61 6.72 -21.84
CA ASN A 2 -2.07 5.59 -21.08
C ASN A 2 -3.14 4.50 -21.00
N ALA A 3 -2.84 3.40 -21.68
CA ALA A 3 -3.55 2.16 -21.57
C ALA A 3 -3.47 1.64 -20.13
N VAL A 4 -4.64 1.30 -19.59
CA VAL A 4 -4.85 0.13 -18.72
C VAL A 4 -4.23 0.25 -17.33
N LEU A 5 -5.00 0.84 -16.40
CA LEU A 5 -5.20 0.11 -15.15
C LEU A 5 -5.79 -1.23 -15.54
N GLU A 6 -5.07 -2.34 -15.33
CA GLU A 6 -5.59 -3.69 -15.50
C GLU A 6 -7.01 -3.75 -14.92
N ASP A 7 -7.95 -4.38 -15.62
CA ASP A 7 -9.39 -4.41 -15.26
C ASP A 7 -9.64 -4.76 -13.77
N GLY A 8 -8.71 -5.46 -13.13
CA GLY A 8 -8.71 -5.75 -11.69
C GLY A 8 -8.45 -4.55 -10.77
N VAL A 9 -7.48 -3.66 -11.07
CA VAL A 9 -7.15 -2.51 -10.20
C VAL A 9 -8.27 -1.47 -10.24
N GLY A 10 -8.85 -1.24 -11.42
CA GLY A 10 -10.01 -0.36 -11.57
C GLY A 10 -11.23 -0.82 -10.75
N LYS A 11 -11.50 -2.13 -10.72
CA LYS A 11 -12.59 -2.71 -9.93
C LYS A 11 -12.35 -2.58 -8.42
N LYS A 12 -11.15 -2.94 -7.94
CA LYS A 12 -10.78 -2.81 -6.51
C LYS A 12 -10.91 -1.37 -6.02
N LEU A 13 -10.49 -0.41 -6.84
CA LEU A 13 -10.58 1.00 -6.48
C LEU A 13 -12.03 1.49 -6.37
N LYS A 14 -12.92 1.06 -7.28
CA LYS A 14 -14.35 1.36 -7.20
C LYS A 14 -15.01 0.75 -5.96
N GLU A 15 -14.68 -0.49 -5.63
CA GLU A 15 -15.19 -1.17 -4.42
C GLU A 15 -14.70 -0.47 -3.14
N ALA A 16 -13.42 -0.09 -3.09
CA ALA A 16 -12.85 0.66 -1.98
C ALA A 16 -13.52 2.03 -1.80
N PHE A 17 -13.76 2.75 -2.90
CA PHE A 17 -14.48 4.03 -2.88
C PHE A 17 -15.93 3.87 -2.43
N ALA A 18 -16.63 2.82 -2.90
CA ALA A 18 -17.98 2.51 -2.44
C ALA A 18 -18.04 2.20 -0.95
N SER A 19 -17.08 1.43 -0.42
CA SER A 19 -16.97 1.15 1.01
C SER A 19 -16.68 2.43 1.81
N PHE A 20 -15.76 3.27 1.34
CA PHE A 20 -15.45 4.57 1.94
C PHE A 20 -16.69 5.47 2.08
N ARG A 21 -17.57 5.52 1.07
CA ARG A 21 -18.82 6.29 1.15
C ARG A 21 -19.84 5.72 2.15
N GLN A 22 -19.74 4.43 2.46
CA GLN A 22 -20.61 3.77 3.45
C GLN A 22 -20.11 3.96 4.89
N GLU A 23 -18.83 4.25 5.09
CA GLU A 23 -18.25 4.51 6.40
C GLU A 23 -18.80 5.81 7.00
N PRO A 24 -19.56 5.75 8.12
CA PRO A 24 -20.29 6.93 8.63
C PRO A 24 -19.38 8.10 9.01
N PHE A 25 -18.20 7.82 9.56
CA PHE A 25 -17.25 8.87 9.95
C PHE A 25 -16.66 9.57 8.71
N GLU A 26 -16.29 8.82 7.68
CA GLU A 26 -15.70 9.36 6.46
C GLU A 26 -16.71 10.22 5.70
N ARG A 27 -17.96 9.77 5.62
CA ARG A 27 -19.07 10.57 5.05
C ARG A 27 -19.29 11.87 5.83
N PHE A 28 -19.28 11.81 7.16
CA PHE A 28 -19.40 13.00 8.01
C PHE A 28 -18.25 13.98 7.74
N VAL A 29 -17.01 13.50 7.64
CA VAL A 29 -15.86 14.36 7.36
C VAL A 29 -15.97 15.03 5.98
N VAL A 30 -16.39 14.31 4.93
CA VAL A 30 -16.62 14.92 3.61
C VAL A 30 -17.66 16.03 3.71
N LYS A 31 -18.77 15.81 4.43
CA LYS A 31 -19.79 16.83 4.67
C LYS A 31 -19.26 18.05 5.43
N LEU A 32 -18.48 17.82 6.50
CA LEU A 32 -17.82 18.86 7.29
C LEU A 32 -16.90 19.73 6.42
N ARG A 33 -16.03 19.11 5.62
CA ARG A 33 -15.10 19.79 4.71
C ARG A 33 -15.86 20.61 3.67
N ARG A 34 -16.93 20.06 3.09
CA ARG A 34 -17.80 20.78 2.16
C ARG A 34 -18.44 21.99 2.80
N THR A 35 -19.08 21.84 3.96
CA THR A 35 -19.71 22.95 4.72
C THR A 35 -18.70 24.07 4.95
N ARG A 36 -17.51 23.73 5.45
CA ARG A 36 -16.47 24.74 5.68
C ARG A 36 -15.97 25.39 4.40
N ALA A 37 -15.84 24.66 3.29
CA ALA A 37 -15.50 25.25 2.01
C ALA A 37 -16.57 26.25 1.53
N GLN A 38 -17.85 26.05 1.86
CA GLN A 38 -18.89 27.05 1.57
C GLN A 38 -18.75 28.30 2.44
N GLU A 39 -18.45 28.14 3.73
CA GLU A 39 -18.21 29.26 4.65
C GLU A 39 -16.99 30.08 4.23
N LEU A 40 -15.89 29.42 3.88
CA LEU A 40 -14.67 30.08 3.40
C LEU A 40 -14.92 30.85 2.11
N ARG A 41 -15.67 30.31 1.15
CA ARG A 41 -16.05 31.06 -0.07
C ARG A 41 -16.80 32.36 0.26
N LYS A 42 -17.70 32.33 1.25
CA LYS A 42 -18.41 33.54 1.69
C LYS A 42 -17.47 34.53 2.36
N LEU A 43 -16.64 34.05 3.30
CA LEU A 43 -15.65 34.87 4.01
C LEU A 43 -14.66 35.55 3.06
N LEU A 44 -14.27 34.85 1.99
CA LEU A 44 -13.25 35.29 1.04
C LEU A 44 -13.83 35.94 -0.22
N SER A 45 -15.13 36.24 -0.23
CA SER A 45 -15.80 36.84 -1.40
C SER A 45 -15.48 38.32 -1.61
N ASP A 46 -15.11 39.03 -0.54
CA ASP A 46 -14.64 40.41 -0.58
C ASP A 46 -13.14 40.46 -0.21
N PRO A 47 -12.25 40.68 -1.19
CA PRO A 47 -10.81 40.76 -0.95
C PRO A 47 -10.40 41.80 0.09
N ASP A 48 -11.16 42.88 0.25
CA ASP A 48 -10.78 43.99 1.13
C ASP A 48 -11.34 43.84 2.55
N SER A 49 -12.26 42.89 2.80
CA SER A 49 -12.92 42.72 4.10
C SER A 49 -12.12 41.93 5.13
N ILE A 50 -11.13 41.14 4.71
CA ILE A 50 -10.35 40.26 5.59
C ILE A 50 -8.98 40.88 5.88
N ASP A 51 -8.61 40.90 7.17
CA ASP A 51 -7.27 41.29 7.60
C ASP A 51 -6.32 40.08 7.72
N LEU A 52 -5.03 40.36 7.94
CA LEU A 52 -4.02 39.32 8.05
C LEU A 52 -4.24 38.39 9.26
N ASP A 53 -4.77 38.89 10.38
CA ASP A 53 -5.02 38.06 11.56
C ASP A 53 -6.19 37.11 11.31
N GLU A 54 -7.29 37.59 10.76
CA GLU A 54 -8.42 36.76 10.37
C GLU A 54 -8.05 35.74 9.30
N PHE A 55 -7.26 36.12 8.29
CA PHE A 55 -6.74 35.16 7.31
C PHE A 55 -5.91 34.05 7.99
N ASN A 56 -5.02 34.41 8.92
CA ASN A 56 -4.24 33.42 9.67
C ASN A 56 -5.12 32.48 10.49
N ARG A 57 -6.14 33.02 11.17
CA ARG A 57 -7.05 32.27 12.03
C ARG A 57 -8.00 31.36 11.26
N GLU A 58 -8.57 31.85 10.17
CA GLU A 58 -9.71 31.21 9.49
C GLU A 58 -9.31 30.43 8.23
N VAL A 59 -8.19 30.78 7.59
CA VAL A 59 -7.78 30.23 6.28
C VAL A 59 -6.44 29.50 6.37
N TRP A 60 -5.46 30.06 7.07
CA TRP A 60 -4.09 29.56 7.02
C TRP A 60 -3.86 28.28 7.83
N VAL A 61 -4.51 28.16 9.00
CA VAL A 61 -4.30 27.03 9.92
C VAL A 61 -5.29 25.91 9.62
N LEU A 62 -4.78 24.68 9.46
CA LEU A 62 -5.60 23.47 9.38
C LEU A 62 -6.26 23.21 10.74
N GLU A 63 -7.58 23.10 10.73
CA GLU A 63 -8.41 22.70 11.86
C GLU A 63 -7.96 23.40 13.14
N ARG A 64 -8.07 24.73 13.12
CA ARG A 64 -7.68 25.54 14.26
C ARG A 64 -8.51 25.15 15.47
N HIS A 65 -9.83 25.07 15.29
CA HIS A 65 -10.77 24.70 16.35
C HIS A 65 -12.13 24.29 15.77
N THR A 66 -12.75 23.25 16.35
CA THR A 66 -14.15 22.90 16.17
C THR A 66 -14.84 23.00 17.53
N SER A 67 -15.87 23.84 17.66
CA SER A 67 -16.70 23.91 18.87
C SER A 67 -17.92 23.01 18.72
N LEU A 68 -18.07 22.03 19.61
CA LEU A 68 -19.27 21.21 19.69
C LEU A 68 -20.36 21.91 20.54
N PRO A 69 -21.65 21.54 20.37
CA PRO A 69 -22.76 22.12 21.14
C PRO A 69 -22.64 21.92 22.66
N ASP A 70 -21.92 20.88 23.08
CA ASP A 70 -21.64 20.55 24.49
C ASP A 70 -20.48 21.39 25.09
N GLY A 71 -19.86 22.28 24.30
CA GLY A 71 -18.80 23.19 24.72
C GLY A 71 -17.38 22.62 24.58
N ASP A 72 -17.23 21.36 24.16
CA ASP A 72 -15.93 20.74 23.98
C ASP A 72 -15.24 21.22 22.69
N ALA A 73 -14.01 21.69 22.84
CA ALA A 73 -13.09 22.00 21.75
C ALA A 73 -12.34 20.75 21.30
N LYS A 74 -12.63 20.20 20.12
CA LYS A 74 -11.90 19.03 19.61
C LYS A 74 -11.47 19.23 18.17
N LYS A 75 -10.31 18.66 17.84
CA LYS A 75 -9.87 18.48 16.46
C LYS A 75 -10.47 17.17 15.95
N ILE A 76 -11.34 17.25 14.96
CA ILE A 76 -12.03 16.13 14.31
C ILE A 76 -11.12 15.37 13.34
N LEU A 77 -10.37 16.07 12.50
CA LEU A 77 -9.50 15.48 11.48
C LEU A 77 -8.18 14.99 12.09
N THR A 78 -7.64 15.75 13.03
CA THR A 78 -6.27 15.54 13.55
C THR A 78 -6.22 15.10 15.01
N GLY A 79 -7.34 15.15 15.73
CA GLY A 79 -7.43 14.74 17.14
C GLY A 79 -7.96 13.32 17.34
N LYS A 80 -7.90 12.85 18.58
CA LYS A 80 -8.61 11.63 19.00
C LYS A 80 -10.07 11.99 19.28
N VAL A 81 -10.99 11.43 18.49
CA VAL A 81 -12.42 11.66 18.62
C VAL A 81 -13.15 10.33 18.78
N ASP A 82 -14.21 10.33 19.59
CA ASP A 82 -15.12 9.20 19.65
C ASP A 82 -15.89 9.10 18.32
N VAL A 83 -15.63 8.02 17.59
CA VAL A 83 -16.24 7.71 16.29
C VAL A 83 -17.38 6.68 16.42
N SER A 84 -18.00 6.59 17.59
CA SER A 84 -19.23 5.82 17.77
C SER A 84 -20.36 6.36 16.86
N LEU A 85 -21.21 5.47 16.37
CA LEU A 85 -22.33 5.85 15.49
C LEU A 85 -23.26 6.89 16.13
N GLU A 86 -23.43 6.82 17.45
CA GLU A 86 -24.21 7.79 18.20
C GLU A 86 -23.56 9.18 18.15
N LYS A 87 -22.27 9.29 18.44
CA LYS A 87 -21.57 10.58 18.42
C LYS A 87 -21.47 11.15 17.02
N ILE A 88 -21.25 10.31 15.99
CA ILE A 88 -21.26 10.74 14.58
C ILE A 88 -22.62 11.35 14.22
N ARG A 89 -23.74 10.69 14.56
CA ARG A 89 -25.08 11.22 14.28
C ARG A 89 -25.35 12.54 15.00
N GLN A 90 -24.88 12.68 16.25
CA GLN A 90 -25.00 13.94 16.99
C GLN A 90 -24.22 15.07 16.29
N MET A 91 -22.99 14.80 15.85
CA MET A 91 -22.18 15.78 15.11
C MET A 91 -22.78 16.11 13.74
N GLU A 92 -23.27 15.12 12.99
CA GLU A 92 -23.97 15.34 11.71
C GLU A 92 -25.18 16.28 11.90
N LYS A 93 -26.00 16.03 12.93
CA LYS A 93 -27.16 16.88 13.25
C LYS A 93 -26.76 18.30 13.65
N ALA A 94 -25.73 18.45 14.48
CA ALA A 94 -25.23 19.77 14.88
C ALA A 94 -24.65 20.55 13.70
N LEU A 95 -24.01 19.86 12.74
CA LEU A 95 -23.46 20.48 11.53
C LEU A 95 -24.59 20.99 10.63
N GLU A 96 -25.65 20.20 10.45
CA GLU A 96 -26.83 20.59 9.69
C GLU A 96 -27.60 21.74 10.34
N ALA A 97 -27.63 21.81 11.67
CA ALA A 97 -28.24 22.89 12.43
C ALA A 97 -27.38 24.17 12.49
N GLY A 98 -26.13 24.14 12.00
CA GLY A 98 -25.19 25.26 12.12
C GLY A 98 -24.69 25.51 13.54
N GLU A 99 -24.83 24.53 14.43
CA GLU A 99 -24.40 24.61 15.84
C GLU A 99 -22.92 24.27 16.01
N LEU A 100 -22.34 23.54 15.05
CA LEU A 100 -20.91 23.24 14.97
C LEU A 100 -20.15 24.46 14.43
N LYS A 101 -19.38 25.14 15.29
CA LYS A 101 -18.56 26.29 14.86
C LYS A 101 -17.20 25.81 14.37
N LEU A 102 -16.91 26.10 13.10
CA LEU A 102 -15.71 25.66 12.41
C LEU A 102 -14.72 26.83 12.28
N HIS A 103 -13.52 26.71 12.82
CA HIS A 103 -12.44 27.69 12.67
C HIS A 103 -11.19 27.08 12.04
N GLY A 104 -10.54 27.87 11.19
CA GLY A 104 -9.44 27.43 10.32
C GLY A 104 -9.95 26.79 9.03
N ASN A 105 -9.03 26.30 8.20
CA ASN A 105 -9.39 25.51 7.02
C ASN A 105 -9.48 24.02 7.37
N TYR A 106 -10.17 23.23 6.55
CA TYR A 106 -10.31 21.78 6.74
C TYR A 106 -9.84 21.03 5.47
N ILE A 107 -8.93 21.64 4.71
CA ILE A 107 -8.56 21.17 3.38
C ILE A 107 -7.05 20.93 3.26
N TRP A 108 -6.20 21.83 3.76
CA TRP A 108 -4.74 21.74 3.62
C TRP A 108 -4.00 22.06 4.91
N GLY A 109 -2.86 21.40 5.11
CA GLY A 109 -1.90 21.74 6.15
C GLY A 109 -0.92 22.84 5.73
N THR A 110 -0.39 23.57 6.72
CA THR A 110 0.69 24.55 6.56
C THR A 110 1.86 24.20 7.47
N GLY A 111 3.09 24.50 7.03
CA GLY A 111 4.30 24.22 7.81
C GLY A 111 4.55 25.19 8.96
N ALA A 112 3.87 26.35 8.95
CA ALA A 112 3.92 27.35 10.00
C ALA A 112 2.51 27.91 10.23
N ASN A 113 2.16 28.20 11.48
CA ASN A 113 0.82 28.67 11.85
C ASN A 113 0.53 30.12 11.45
N ILE A 114 1.53 30.85 10.95
CA ILE A 114 1.42 32.26 10.55
C ILE A 114 1.96 32.39 9.12
N TYR A 115 1.16 33.03 8.25
CA TYR A 115 1.50 33.35 6.88
C TYR A 115 2.73 34.26 6.82
N GLY A 116 3.62 33.95 5.88
CA GLY A 116 4.72 34.85 5.52
C GLY A 116 5.81 35.05 6.58
N THR A 117 5.91 34.17 7.58
CA THR A 117 6.95 34.26 8.65
C THR A 117 8.38 34.33 8.12
N LYS A 118 8.63 33.76 6.94
CA LYS A 118 9.95 33.73 6.28
C LYS A 118 10.13 34.74 5.14
N LEU A 119 9.12 35.58 4.85
CA LEU A 119 9.16 36.47 3.68
C LEU A 119 10.02 37.73 3.90
N GLY A 120 10.38 38.05 5.14
CA GLY A 120 11.20 39.24 5.44
C GLY A 120 10.53 40.58 5.14
N VAL A 121 9.20 40.60 5.00
CA VAL A 121 8.39 41.81 4.76
C VAL A 121 7.48 42.11 5.97
N ASP A 122 6.99 43.34 6.05
CA ASP A 122 6.06 43.80 7.09
C ASP A 122 4.64 43.22 6.92
N GLU A 123 3.76 43.52 7.88
CA GLU A 123 2.37 43.04 7.87
C GLU A 123 1.50 43.69 6.79
N GLU A 124 1.80 44.94 6.41
CA GLU A 124 1.06 45.64 5.35
C GLU A 124 1.29 44.95 4.00
N GLN A 125 2.54 44.62 3.68
CA GLN A 125 2.88 43.90 2.46
C GLN A 125 2.33 42.47 2.45
N LYS A 126 2.30 41.77 3.60
CA LYS A 126 1.66 40.45 3.72
C LYS A 126 0.15 40.54 3.49
N THR A 127 -0.49 41.56 4.05
CA THR A 127 -1.92 41.81 3.86
C THR A 127 -2.21 42.03 2.38
N GLU A 128 -1.39 42.83 1.69
CA GLU A 128 -1.57 43.05 0.25
C GLU A 128 -1.37 41.76 -0.57
N TYR A 129 -0.41 40.89 -0.23
CA TYR A 129 -0.30 39.58 -0.89
C TYR A 129 -1.54 38.71 -0.69
N VAL A 130 -2.13 38.71 0.50
CA VAL A 130 -3.41 38.02 0.75
C VAL A 130 -4.50 38.62 -0.13
N ARG A 131 -4.65 39.95 -0.17
CA ARG A 131 -5.65 40.62 -1.00
C ARG A 131 -5.47 40.34 -2.49
N GLN A 132 -4.24 40.32 -2.98
CA GLN A 132 -3.92 39.94 -4.37
C GLN A 132 -4.40 38.52 -4.68
N ALA A 133 -4.12 37.55 -3.81
CA ALA A 133 -4.60 36.19 -4.00
C ALA A 133 -6.13 36.12 -4.03
N LEU A 134 -6.82 36.88 -3.18
CA LEU A 134 -8.29 36.94 -3.15
C LEU A 134 -8.89 37.63 -4.39
N ARG A 135 -8.24 38.67 -4.92
CA ARG A 135 -8.65 39.30 -6.20
C ARG A 135 -8.57 38.28 -7.34
N VAL A 136 -7.46 37.54 -7.44
CA VAL A 136 -7.31 36.46 -8.43
C VAL A 136 -8.37 35.38 -8.24
N LEU A 137 -8.64 34.98 -7.00
CA LEU A 137 -9.59 33.92 -6.67
C LEU A 137 -11.03 34.28 -7.06
N ASN A 138 -11.41 35.54 -6.89
CA ASN A 138 -12.74 36.07 -7.23
C ASN A 138 -12.89 36.54 -8.68
N GLU A 139 -11.81 36.58 -9.47
CA GLU A 139 -11.88 36.97 -10.88
C GLU A 139 -12.65 35.92 -11.70
N THR A 140 -13.77 36.31 -12.30
CA THR A 140 -14.65 35.41 -13.05
C THR A 140 -14.12 35.05 -14.44
N ALA A 141 -13.22 35.87 -15.01
CA ALA A 141 -12.65 35.62 -16.33
C ALA A 141 -11.55 34.54 -16.34
N LEU A 142 -10.94 34.24 -15.19
CA LEU A 142 -9.86 33.26 -15.07
C LEU A 142 -10.40 31.85 -14.87
N THR A 143 -9.81 30.89 -15.59
CA THR A 143 -10.01 29.47 -15.33
C THR A 143 -9.42 29.06 -13.97
N PRO A 144 -9.87 27.97 -13.34
CA PRO A 144 -9.29 27.48 -12.10
C PRO A 144 -7.77 27.24 -12.16
N LEU A 145 -7.27 26.74 -13.31
CA LEU A 145 -5.83 26.51 -13.50
C LEU A 145 -5.03 27.83 -13.55
N GLU A 146 -5.56 28.86 -14.21
CA GLU A 146 -4.92 30.18 -14.26
C GLU A 146 -4.89 30.84 -12.87
N LYS A 147 -5.99 30.71 -12.10
CA LYS A 147 -6.05 31.17 -10.71
C LYS A 147 -4.96 30.51 -9.88
N ALA A 148 -4.82 29.19 -9.99
CA ALA A 148 -3.82 28.44 -9.23
C ALA A 148 -2.39 28.90 -9.53
N ARG A 149 -2.06 29.10 -10.82
CA ARG A 149 -0.73 29.58 -11.23
C ARG A 149 -0.44 30.99 -10.73
N GLN A 150 -1.38 31.91 -10.92
CA GLN A 150 -1.21 33.29 -10.47
C GLN A 150 -1.10 33.39 -8.94
N ILE A 151 -1.85 32.61 -8.17
CA ILE A 151 -1.73 32.58 -6.71
C ILE A 151 -0.40 31.94 -6.26
N ASP A 152 0.09 30.90 -6.96
CA ASP A 152 1.37 30.26 -6.66
C ASP A 152 2.57 31.21 -6.83
N GLU A 153 2.48 32.15 -7.78
CA GLU A 153 3.47 33.21 -7.98
C GLU A 153 3.51 34.24 -6.84
N ILE A 154 2.44 34.34 -6.04
CA ILE A 154 2.39 35.25 -4.90
C ILE A 154 3.25 34.68 -3.75
N PRO A 155 4.18 35.47 -3.18
CA PRO A 155 5.10 34.98 -2.16
C PRO A 155 4.41 34.30 -0.98
N GLY A 156 4.87 33.11 -0.63
CA GLY A 156 4.47 32.39 0.58
C GLY A 156 3.27 31.45 0.46
N PHE A 157 2.49 31.49 -0.64
CA PHE A 157 1.38 30.55 -0.84
C PHE A 157 1.90 29.17 -1.24
N GLY A 158 2.67 29.09 -2.33
CA GLY A 158 3.13 27.81 -2.86
C GLY A 158 1.98 26.94 -3.41
N PRO A 159 2.31 25.81 -4.07
CA PRO A 159 1.35 25.14 -4.93
C PRO A 159 0.26 24.40 -4.15
N ASN A 160 0.55 23.94 -2.92
CA ASN A 160 -0.44 23.29 -2.06
C ASN A 160 -1.56 24.24 -1.64
N ILE A 161 -1.21 25.44 -1.17
CA ILE A 161 -2.21 26.41 -0.67
C ILE A 161 -2.90 27.09 -1.85
N ALA A 162 -2.17 27.47 -2.90
CA ALA A 162 -2.74 28.07 -4.10
C ALA A 162 -3.85 27.17 -4.70
N THR A 163 -3.54 25.89 -4.94
CA THR A 163 -4.52 24.95 -5.48
C THR A 163 -5.62 24.58 -4.48
N GLY A 164 -5.33 24.57 -3.18
CA GLY A 164 -6.33 24.36 -2.11
C GLY A 164 -7.38 25.48 -2.06
N LEU A 165 -6.95 26.74 -2.17
CA LEU A 165 -7.85 27.90 -2.26
C LEU A 165 -8.72 27.83 -3.52
N VAL A 166 -8.14 27.48 -4.66
CA VAL A 166 -8.89 27.30 -5.90
C VAL A 166 -9.91 26.17 -5.78
N MET A 167 -9.56 25.02 -5.18
CA MET A 167 -10.50 23.93 -4.94
C MET A 167 -11.64 24.34 -4.01
N VAL A 168 -11.42 25.22 -3.03
CA VAL A 168 -12.50 25.77 -2.19
C VAL A 168 -13.51 26.55 -3.03
N PHE A 169 -13.06 27.30 -4.04
CA PHE A 169 -13.92 28.07 -4.94
C PHE A 169 -14.56 27.22 -6.06
N HIS A 170 -13.83 26.20 -6.53
CA HIS A 170 -14.18 25.37 -7.70
C HIS A 170 -14.12 23.88 -7.36
N PRO A 171 -14.86 23.39 -6.34
CA PRO A 171 -14.68 22.03 -5.83
C PRO A 171 -15.06 20.95 -6.84
N THR A 172 -15.88 21.24 -7.83
CA THR A 172 -16.28 20.29 -8.88
C THR A 172 -15.33 20.29 -10.08
N GLU A 173 -14.44 21.27 -10.20
CA GLU A 173 -13.63 21.51 -11.41
C GLU A 173 -12.12 21.42 -11.18
N PHE A 174 -11.65 21.61 -9.94
CA PHE A 174 -10.22 21.70 -9.66
C PHE A 174 -9.78 20.95 -8.41
N ALA A 175 -8.75 20.12 -8.54
CA ALA A 175 -8.18 19.33 -7.46
C ALA A 175 -7.04 20.06 -6.75
N ILE A 176 -6.89 19.84 -5.44
CA ILE A 176 -5.72 20.32 -4.70
C ILE A 176 -4.46 19.51 -5.06
N TYR A 177 -3.36 20.21 -5.38
CA TYR A 177 -2.06 19.63 -5.68
C TYR A 177 -1.20 19.51 -4.41
N ASN A 178 -1.47 18.48 -3.61
CA ASN A 178 -0.83 18.25 -2.31
C ASN A 178 0.02 16.96 -2.28
N GLY A 179 0.84 16.83 -1.24
CA GLY A 179 1.67 15.62 -1.02
C GLY A 179 0.86 14.33 -0.91
N PRO A 180 -0.16 14.26 -0.03
CA PRO A 180 -1.00 13.07 0.16
C PRO A 180 -1.64 12.54 -1.13
N SER A 181 -2.34 13.39 -1.88
CA SER A 181 -3.03 13.02 -3.11
C SER A 181 -2.04 12.62 -4.20
N LYS A 182 -0.89 13.28 -4.31
CA LYS A 182 0.20 12.80 -5.19
C LYS A 182 0.70 11.42 -4.79
N GLY A 183 0.94 11.19 -3.50
CA GLY A 183 1.41 9.90 -2.99
C GLY A 183 0.41 8.79 -3.29
N ALA A 184 -0.88 9.01 -3.04
CA ALA A 184 -1.93 8.05 -3.34
C ALA A 184 -2.06 7.76 -4.84
N LEU A 185 -1.99 8.77 -5.70
CA LEU A 185 -2.01 8.58 -7.16
C LEU A 185 -0.77 7.82 -7.65
N GLN A 186 0.40 8.07 -7.07
CA GLN A 186 1.61 7.30 -7.36
C GLN A 186 1.53 5.86 -6.87
N GLU A 187 0.88 5.59 -5.73
CA GLU A 187 0.57 4.23 -5.25
C GLU A 187 -0.38 3.49 -6.21
N LEU A 188 -1.25 4.23 -6.87
CA LEU A 188 -2.14 3.74 -7.93
C LEU A 188 -1.45 3.56 -9.29
N GLY A 189 -0.15 3.87 -9.39
CA GLY A 189 0.63 3.73 -10.63
C GLY A 189 0.50 4.92 -11.60
N TYR A 190 -0.08 6.04 -11.18
CA TYR A 190 -0.14 7.25 -12.00
C TYR A 190 1.12 8.09 -11.88
N GLU A 191 1.58 8.62 -13.01
CA GLU A 191 2.59 9.67 -13.04
C GLU A 191 1.92 11.03 -12.90
N VAL A 192 2.30 11.81 -11.88
CA VAL A 192 1.66 13.11 -11.56
C VAL A 192 2.70 14.20 -11.27
N GLY A 193 3.75 14.26 -12.11
CA GLY A 193 4.92 15.12 -11.90
C GLY A 193 4.69 16.62 -12.12
N THR A 194 3.63 17.02 -12.83
CA THR A 194 3.25 18.42 -13.05
C THR A 194 1.81 18.67 -12.60
N LEU A 195 1.45 19.94 -12.39
CA LEU A 195 0.10 20.33 -12.00
C LEU A 195 -0.93 19.90 -13.05
N GLU A 196 -0.63 20.08 -14.33
CA GLU A 196 -1.54 19.78 -15.44
C GLU A 196 -1.81 18.29 -15.54
N LEU A 197 -0.75 17.47 -15.47
CA LEU A 197 -0.89 16.02 -15.49
C LEU A 197 -1.65 15.52 -14.25
N PHE A 198 -1.40 16.11 -13.09
CA PHE A 198 -2.15 15.82 -11.89
C PHE A 198 -3.65 16.17 -12.04
N GLN A 199 -3.99 17.37 -12.56
CA GLN A 199 -5.39 17.76 -12.77
C GLN A 199 -6.09 16.81 -13.75
N GLN A 200 -5.41 16.42 -14.83
CA GLN A 200 -5.94 15.46 -15.79
C GLN A 200 -6.26 14.12 -15.10
N VAL A 201 -5.27 13.52 -14.42
CA VAL A 201 -5.43 12.24 -13.72
C VAL A 201 -6.51 12.32 -12.65
N ALA A 202 -6.55 13.40 -11.87
CA ALA A 202 -7.55 13.58 -10.82
C ALA A 202 -8.96 13.68 -11.41
N SER A 203 -9.14 14.39 -12.52
CA SER A 203 -10.44 14.48 -13.21
C SER A 203 -10.89 13.12 -13.76
N GLU A 204 -10.01 12.41 -14.46
CA GLU A 204 -10.29 11.05 -14.96
C GLU A 204 -10.66 10.10 -13.81
N LEU A 205 -9.99 10.22 -12.66
CA LEU A 205 -10.27 9.41 -11.49
C LEU A 205 -11.61 9.77 -10.83
N LYS A 206 -11.91 11.06 -10.69
CA LYS A 206 -13.18 11.55 -10.15
C LYS A 206 -14.35 10.97 -10.94
N ASP A 207 -14.28 11.05 -12.27
CA ASP A 207 -15.31 10.53 -13.17
C ASP A 207 -15.42 9.01 -13.09
N LYS A 208 -14.29 8.30 -13.07
CA LYS A 208 -14.25 6.84 -12.96
C LYS A 208 -14.88 6.33 -11.65
N LEU A 209 -14.69 7.05 -10.55
CA LEU A 209 -15.22 6.72 -9.23
C LEU A 209 -16.61 7.27 -8.97
N GLU A 210 -17.12 8.14 -9.85
CA GLU A 210 -18.37 8.88 -9.66
C GLU A 210 -18.35 9.67 -8.35
N ALA A 211 -17.19 10.27 -8.03
CA ALA A 211 -17.06 11.18 -6.90
C ALA A 211 -17.75 12.51 -7.23
N GLU A 212 -18.50 13.06 -6.27
CA GLU A 212 -19.32 14.26 -6.49
C GLU A 212 -18.42 15.48 -6.76
N ASP A 213 -17.35 15.64 -5.98
CA ASP A 213 -16.41 16.75 -6.06
C ASP A 213 -14.97 16.34 -5.67
N PHE A 214 -14.02 17.25 -5.87
CA PHE A 214 -12.62 17.04 -5.51
C PHE A 214 -12.35 17.07 -4.01
N ILE A 215 -13.29 17.59 -3.19
CA ILE A 215 -13.19 17.54 -1.72
C ILE A 215 -13.35 16.08 -1.24
N GLU A 216 -14.32 15.35 -1.80
CA GLU A 216 -14.50 13.92 -1.54
C GLU A 216 -13.35 13.09 -2.10
N LEU A 217 -12.94 13.34 -3.35
CA LEU A 217 -11.82 12.61 -3.94
C LEU A 217 -10.52 12.82 -3.16
N ASP A 218 -10.19 14.06 -2.79
CA ASP A 218 -9.00 14.35 -1.99
C ASP A 218 -9.05 13.66 -0.61
N TRP A 219 -10.23 13.59 0.04
CA TRP A 219 -10.34 12.88 1.31
C TRP A 219 -10.11 11.38 1.15
N PHE A 220 -10.65 10.78 0.10
CA PHE A 220 -10.44 9.37 -0.22
C PHE A 220 -8.96 9.07 -0.53
N LEU A 221 -8.32 9.90 -1.36
CA LEU A 221 -6.89 9.78 -1.65
C LEU A 221 -6.05 9.98 -0.39
N TYR A 222 -6.45 10.87 0.51
CA TYR A 222 -5.81 11.01 1.81
C TYR A 222 -5.91 9.71 2.62
N GLN A 223 -7.07 9.04 2.69
CA GLN A 223 -7.18 7.77 3.41
C GLN A 223 -6.28 6.66 2.83
N ILE A 224 -6.14 6.61 1.50
CA ILE A 224 -5.17 5.72 0.82
C ILE A 224 -3.75 6.09 1.27
N SER A 225 -3.40 7.37 1.21
CA SER A 225 -2.08 7.86 1.61
C SER A 225 -1.77 7.60 3.09
N GLN A 226 -2.78 7.40 3.95
CA GLN A 226 -2.64 7.05 5.37
C GLN A 226 -2.66 5.52 5.63
N ASN A 227 -2.73 4.68 4.60
CA ASN A 227 -2.92 3.21 4.70
C ASN A 227 -4.25 2.77 5.32
N LYS A 228 -5.21 3.68 5.48
CA LYS A 228 -6.52 3.33 6.02
C LYS A 228 -7.37 2.61 4.98
N ILE A 229 -7.08 2.84 3.71
CA ILE A 229 -7.65 2.12 2.58
C ILE A 229 -6.52 1.37 1.88
N ASP A 230 -6.44 0.07 2.15
CA ASP A 230 -5.53 -0.83 1.45
C ASP A 230 -6.20 -1.32 0.17
N LEU A 231 -5.70 -0.85 -0.97
CA LEU A 231 -6.20 -1.23 -2.30
C LEU A 231 -5.68 -2.58 -2.77
N ASN A 232 -4.68 -3.13 -2.09
CA ASN A 232 -4.12 -4.43 -2.41
C ASN A 232 -3.88 -5.23 -1.13
N PRO A 233 -4.94 -5.50 -0.35
CA PRO A 233 -4.81 -6.15 0.94
C PRO A 233 -4.14 -7.50 0.76
N ARG A 234 -3.20 -7.78 1.65
CA ARG A 234 -2.52 -9.08 1.70
C ARG A 234 -3.58 -10.18 1.75
N PRO A 235 -3.58 -11.12 0.80
CA PRO A 235 -4.48 -12.25 0.88
C PRO A 235 -4.16 -13.07 2.13
N ARG A 236 -5.20 -13.53 2.81
CA ARG A 236 -5.07 -14.30 4.05
C ARG A 236 -5.14 -15.77 3.75
N ALA A 237 -4.45 -16.56 4.56
CA ALA A 237 -4.61 -18.00 4.56
C ALA A 237 -5.65 -18.43 5.59
N TRP A 238 -6.43 -19.43 5.23
CA TRP A 238 -7.45 -20.04 6.07
C TRP A 238 -7.33 -21.54 6.03
N TRP A 239 -7.85 -22.20 7.05
CA TRP A 239 -7.93 -23.65 7.17
C TRP A 239 -9.38 -24.06 7.31
N VAL A 240 -9.84 -24.98 6.45
CA VAL A 240 -11.20 -25.53 6.49
C VAL A 240 -11.19 -27.04 6.76
N ASN A 241 -11.99 -27.48 7.73
CA ASN A 241 -12.19 -28.90 8.03
C ASN A 241 -13.43 -29.42 7.28
N GLN A 242 -13.24 -30.22 6.22
CA GLN A 242 -14.32 -30.70 5.33
C GLN A 242 -14.44 -32.23 5.31
N GLY A 243 -14.29 -32.89 6.46
CA GLY A 243 -14.29 -34.36 6.54
C GLY A 243 -15.51 -35.07 5.94
N LYS A 244 -16.68 -34.41 5.88
CA LYS A 244 -17.94 -34.97 5.33
C LYS A 244 -18.40 -34.36 4.02
N THR A 245 -18.01 -33.12 3.72
CA THR A 245 -18.62 -32.30 2.65
C THR A 245 -17.62 -31.88 1.57
N TYR A 246 -16.38 -32.37 1.62
CA TYR A 246 -15.31 -31.95 0.70
C TYR A 246 -15.68 -32.16 -0.76
N GLU A 247 -16.14 -33.35 -1.14
CA GLU A 247 -16.40 -33.70 -2.55
C GLU A 247 -17.49 -32.80 -3.15
N GLN A 248 -18.63 -32.65 -2.47
CA GLN A 248 -19.74 -31.82 -2.95
C GLN A 248 -19.33 -30.34 -3.05
N GLN A 249 -18.63 -29.82 -2.04
CA GLN A 249 -18.20 -28.42 -2.00
C GLN A 249 -17.09 -28.13 -3.04
N ARG A 250 -16.18 -29.08 -3.26
CA ARG A 250 -15.17 -29.02 -4.32
C ARG A 250 -15.83 -29.00 -5.70
N ASP A 251 -16.70 -29.96 -5.97
CA ASP A 251 -17.33 -30.13 -7.29
C ASP A 251 -18.28 -28.95 -7.61
N GLY A 252 -18.89 -28.36 -6.58
CA GLY A 252 -19.71 -27.15 -6.71
C GLY A 252 -18.95 -25.83 -6.69
N GLY A 253 -17.65 -25.82 -6.37
CA GLY A 253 -16.83 -24.61 -6.32
C GLY A 253 -17.26 -23.60 -5.24
N TYR A 254 -17.59 -24.08 -4.04
CA TYR A 254 -18.02 -23.20 -2.95
C TYR A 254 -17.60 -23.70 -1.56
N LEU A 255 -17.57 -22.80 -0.59
CA LEU A 255 -17.63 -23.11 0.83
C LEU A 255 -19.02 -22.76 1.35
N TRP A 256 -19.57 -23.58 2.23
CA TRP A 256 -20.87 -23.32 2.85
C TRP A 256 -20.92 -23.76 4.31
N ALA A 257 -21.48 -22.89 5.15
CA ALA A 257 -21.77 -23.17 6.55
C ALA A 257 -23.10 -22.53 6.99
N PRO A 258 -23.81 -23.15 7.95
CA PRO A 258 -25.06 -22.60 8.47
C PRO A 258 -24.84 -21.32 9.29
N LYS A 259 -25.87 -20.47 9.39
CA LYS A 259 -25.81 -19.25 10.22
C LYS A 259 -25.83 -19.55 11.73
N ALA A 260 -26.52 -20.61 12.13
CA ALA A 260 -26.73 -20.96 13.54
C ALA A 260 -26.74 -22.48 13.76
N SER A 261 -26.57 -22.90 15.01
CA SER A 261 -26.72 -24.31 15.38
C SER A 261 -28.20 -24.69 15.44
N ALA A 262 -28.50 -25.97 15.65
CA ALA A 262 -29.88 -26.41 15.89
C ALA A 262 -30.55 -25.67 17.07
N ASP A 263 -29.75 -25.21 18.05
CA ASP A 263 -30.20 -24.44 19.21
C ASP A 263 -30.25 -22.92 18.95
N GLY A 264 -30.10 -22.47 17.70
CA GLY A 264 -30.15 -21.05 17.32
C GLY A 264 -28.89 -20.24 17.65
N LYS A 265 -27.82 -20.88 18.15
CA LYS A 265 -26.57 -20.18 18.49
C LYS A 265 -25.69 -20.00 17.25
N ALA A 266 -25.34 -18.75 16.94
CA ALA A 266 -24.28 -18.47 15.97
C ALA A 266 -22.94 -19.01 16.47
N LEU A 267 -22.24 -19.80 15.65
CA LEU A 267 -20.91 -20.29 15.97
C LEU A 267 -19.88 -19.49 15.18
N GLU A 268 -18.89 -18.94 15.88
CA GLU A 268 -17.85 -18.05 15.35
C GLU A 268 -17.16 -18.61 14.09
N HIS A 269 -16.86 -19.91 14.09
CA HIS A 269 -16.21 -20.58 12.97
C HIS A 269 -17.08 -20.71 11.70
N TRP A 270 -18.39 -20.49 11.77
CA TRP A 270 -19.28 -20.42 10.61
C TRP A 270 -19.43 -18.99 10.11
N THR A 271 -19.54 -18.03 11.02
CA THR A 271 -19.53 -16.60 10.67
C THR A 271 -18.18 -16.18 10.08
N ASN A 272 -17.09 -16.91 10.32
CA ASN A 272 -15.81 -16.69 9.66
C ASN A 272 -15.89 -16.66 8.11
N LEU A 273 -16.89 -17.30 7.49
CA LEU A 273 -17.10 -17.17 6.04
C LEU A 273 -17.29 -15.72 5.60
N THR A 274 -17.95 -14.88 6.41
CA THR A 274 -18.17 -13.47 6.08
C THR A 274 -16.89 -12.63 6.17
N LEU A 275 -15.83 -13.17 6.78
CA LEU A 275 -14.52 -12.53 6.87
C LEU A 275 -13.63 -12.84 5.65
N LEU A 276 -13.99 -13.84 4.84
CA LEU A 276 -13.27 -14.19 3.62
C LEU A 276 -13.37 -13.06 2.60
N ARG A 277 -12.23 -12.74 1.97
CA ARG A 277 -12.12 -11.71 0.93
C ARG A 277 -11.68 -12.33 -0.38
N PRO A 278 -12.05 -11.74 -1.54
CA PRO A 278 -11.45 -12.13 -2.81
C PRO A 278 -9.92 -12.19 -2.72
N ASP A 279 -9.33 -13.18 -3.38
CA ASP A 279 -7.91 -13.56 -3.33
C ASP A 279 -7.44 -14.32 -2.07
N ASP A 280 -8.20 -14.37 -0.97
CA ASP A 280 -7.86 -15.22 0.19
C ASP A 280 -7.70 -16.68 -0.25
N VAL A 281 -6.84 -17.41 0.45
CA VAL A 281 -6.50 -18.80 0.13
C VAL A 281 -6.95 -19.70 1.27
N VAL A 282 -7.63 -20.80 0.95
CA VAL A 282 -8.18 -21.74 1.93
C VAL A 282 -7.53 -23.10 1.75
N LEU A 283 -6.87 -23.64 2.79
CA LEU A 283 -6.38 -25.01 2.85
C LEU A 283 -7.48 -25.97 3.28
N HIS A 284 -7.69 -27.04 2.50
CA HIS A 284 -8.76 -28.00 2.70
C HIS A 284 -8.27 -29.26 3.40
N TYR A 285 -8.59 -29.38 4.69
CA TYR A 285 -8.29 -30.54 5.50
C TYR A 285 -9.43 -31.56 5.49
N VAL A 286 -9.10 -32.80 5.12
CA VAL A 286 -10.02 -33.91 4.98
C VAL A 286 -9.39 -35.17 5.57
N LYS A 287 -10.03 -35.70 6.63
CA LYS A 287 -9.73 -37.02 7.22
C LYS A 287 -8.22 -37.32 7.37
N GLY A 288 -7.47 -36.43 8.04
CA GLY A 288 -6.04 -36.62 8.32
C GLY A 288 -5.08 -36.01 7.30
N THR A 289 -5.58 -35.43 6.21
CA THR A 289 -4.74 -34.91 5.12
C THR A 289 -5.20 -33.55 4.63
N VAL A 290 -4.28 -32.69 4.23
CA VAL A 290 -4.57 -31.51 3.42
C VAL A 290 -4.65 -31.96 1.96
N LYS A 291 -5.83 -31.79 1.36
CA LYS A 291 -6.16 -32.32 0.02
C LYS A 291 -6.06 -31.28 -1.09
N ALA A 292 -6.40 -30.02 -0.79
CA ALA A 292 -6.47 -28.94 -1.77
C ALA A 292 -6.15 -27.59 -1.13
N ALA A 293 -5.90 -26.60 -1.97
CA ALA A 293 -6.16 -25.21 -1.64
C ALA A 293 -7.27 -24.67 -2.55
N SER A 294 -7.91 -23.58 -2.16
CA SER A 294 -8.78 -22.81 -3.06
C SER A 294 -8.55 -21.31 -2.92
N ARG A 295 -8.83 -20.56 -3.98
CA ARG A 295 -8.83 -19.10 -3.99
C ARG A 295 -10.27 -18.60 -3.86
N VAL A 296 -10.52 -17.68 -2.94
CA VAL A 296 -11.80 -16.99 -2.80
C VAL A 296 -12.03 -16.06 -3.99
N VAL A 297 -13.19 -16.19 -4.63
CA VAL A 297 -13.57 -15.41 -5.82
C VAL A 297 -14.39 -14.19 -5.44
N GLU A 298 -15.31 -14.34 -4.49
CA GLU A 298 -16.23 -13.28 -4.06
C GLU A 298 -16.50 -13.36 -2.55
N ARG A 299 -17.06 -12.27 -1.98
CA ARG A 299 -17.46 -12.23 -0.57
C ARG A 299 -18.62 -13.19 -0.32
N ALA A 300 -18.78 -13.59 0.94
CA ALA A 300 -19.91 -14.41 1.35
C ALA A 300 -21.24 -13.74 1.03
N VAL A 301 -22.17 -14.55 0.51
CA VAL A 301 -23.58 -14.19 0.36
C VAL A 301 -24.42 -15.06 1.28
N GLU A 302 -25.56 -14.53 1.72
CA GLU A 302 -26.56 -15.36 2.37
C GLU A 302 -27.20 -16.27 1.33
N ALA A 303 -27.19 -17.58 1.60
CA ALA A 303 -27.70 -18.56 0.65
C ALA A 303 -28.28 -19.78 1.38
N PRO A 304 -29.31 -20.42 0.79
CA PRO A 304 -29.81 -21.67 1.33
C PRO A 304 -28.74 -22.77 1.23
N ARG A 305 -28.93 -23.86 1.97
CA ARG A 305 -28.09 -25.05 1.87
C ARG A 305 -28.19 -25.62 0.45
N PRO A 306 -27.05 -25.82 -0.23
CA PRO A 306 -27.00 -26.56 -1.49
C PRO A 306 -27.64 -27.94 -1.38
N ALA A 307 -28.43 -28.33 -2.38
CA ALA A 307 -29.27 -29.53 -2.35
C ALA A 307 -28.45 -30.83 -2.25
N GLU A 308 -27.23 -30.81 -2.76
CA GLU A 308 -26.23 -31.88 -2.73
C GLU A 308 -25.62 -32.09 -1.33
N LEU A 309 -25.75 -31.13 -0.41
CA LEU A 309 -25.27 -31.29 0.96
C LEU A 309 -26.31 -31.97 1.85
N SER A 310 -25.99 -33.19 2.28
CA SER A 310 -26.80 -33.91 3.27
C SER A 310 -26.84 -33.16 4.61
N GLY A 311 -28.01 -33.01 5.22
CA GLY A 311 -28.17 -32.51 6.59
C GLY A 311 -29.62 -32.31 7.00
N ASP A 312 -29.84 -32.00 8.29
CA ASP A 312 -31.18 -31.80 8.83
C ASP A 312 -31.88 -30.55 8.26
N PRO A 313 -33.21 -30.56 8.05
CA PRO A 313 -33.97 -29.44 7.47
C PRO A 313 -33.84 -28.12 8.24
N TRP A 314 -33.52 -28.18 9.53
CA TRP A 314 -33.48 -27.06 10.46
C TRP A 314 -32.34 -26.06 10.24
N ASN A 315 -31.41 -26.35 9.33
CA ASN A 315 -30.26 -25.49 9.05
C ASN A 315 -30.18 -25.13 7.57
N SER A 316 -31.29 -24.61 7.03
CA SER A 316 -31.42 -24.25 5.61
C SER A 316 -30.68 -22.97 5.27
N ASP A 317 -30.54 -22.02 6.19
CA ASP A 317 -29.95 -20.71 5.90
C ASP A 317 -28.50 -20.65 6.31
N GLY A 318 -27.63 -20.24 5.39
CA GLY A 318 -26.19 -20.22 5.59
C GLY A 318 -25.50 -19.09 4.87
N TYR A 319 -24.17 -19.14 4.93
CA TYR A 319 -23.29 -18.33 4.11
C TYR A 319 -22.66 -19.21 3.05
N LEU A 320 -22.64 -18.72 1.81
CA LEU A 320 -21.95 -19.34 0.69
C LEU A 320 -20.84 -18.42 0.20
N VAL A 321 -19.67 -18.98 -0.04
CA VAL A 321 -18.51 -18.28 -0.64
C VAL A 321 -18.06 -19.05 -1.87
N ARG A 322 -17.99 -18.38 -3.04
CA ARG A 322 -17.42 -19.02 -4.24
C ARG A 322 -15.91 -19.08 -4.15
N VAL A 323 -15.37 -20.25 -4.48
CA VAL A 323 -13.94 -20.52 -4.46
C VAL A 323 -13.53 -21.33 -5.69
N THR A 324 -12.32 -21.10 -6.17
CA THR A 324 -11.70 -21.90 -7.24
C THR A 324 -10.70 -22.87 -6.60
N TYR A 325 -11.00 -24.17 -6.66
CA TYR A 325 -10.18 -25.22 -6.09
C TYR A 325 -8.94 -25.55 -6.94
N GLN A 326 -7.87 -25.93 -6.26
CA GLN A 326 -6.68 -26.58 -6.80
C GLN A 326 -6.31 -27.75 -5.88
N GLU A 327 -6.49 -28.97 -6.37
CA GLU A 327 -6.08 -30.17 -5.61
C GLU A 327 -4.57 -30.29 -5.57
N LEU A 328 -4.04 -30.76 -4.44
CA LEU A 328 -2.62 -31.06 -4.30
C LEU A 328 -2.33 -32.35 -5.08
N GLN A 329 -1.27 -32.33 -5.90
CA GLN A 329 -0.79 -33.53 -6.60
C GLN A 329 -0.44 -34.64 -5.62
N LYS A 330 0.16 -34.27 -4.48
CA LYS A 330 0.41 -35.16 -3.35
C LYS A 330 -0.27 -34.58 -2.11
N PRO A 331 -1.37 -35.18 -1.61
CA PRO A 331 -1.97 -34.78 -0.35
C PRO A 331 -0.94 -34.78 0.78
N LEU A 332 -0.94 -33.72 1.60
CA LEU A 332 -0.01 -33.57 2.71
C LEU A 332 -0.65 -34.15 3.99
N PRO A 333 -0.14 -35.28 4.53
CA PRO A 333 -0.61 -35.80 5.81
C PRO A 333 -0.36 -34.81 6.93
N LEU A 334 -1.31 -34.70 7.87
CA LEU A 334 -1.19 -33.78 9.01
C LEU A 334 0.02 -34.10 9.88
N GLU A 335 0.38 -35.37 9.98
CA GLU A 335 1.52 -35.86 10.76
C GLU A 335 2.87 -35.40 10.19
N GLU A 336 2.94 -35.08 8.89
CA GLU A 336 4.15 -34.48 8.30
C GLU A 336 4.34 -33.03 8.77
N ILE A 337 3.27 -32.34 9.19
CA ILE A 337 3.34 -31.00 9.77
C ILE A 337 3.77 -31.13 11.24
N PRO A 338 4.94 -30.58 11.65
CA PRO A 338 5.47 -30.71 13.01
C PRO A 338 4.44 -30.34 14.09
N GLN A 339 4.38 -31.15 15.14
CA GLN A 339 3.38 -30.99 16.20
C GLN A 339 3.47 -29.65 16.91
N ASP A 340 4.68 -29.19 17.23
CA ASP A 340 4.89 -27.92 17.92
C ASP A 340 4.38 -26.73 17.10
N TRP A 341 4.50 -26.78 15.77
CA TRP A 341 3.97 -25.73 14.90
C TRP A 341 2.45 -25.67 14.97
N ARG A 342 1.78 -26.83 15.04
CA ARG A 342 0.33 -26.93 15.18
C ARG A 342 -0.15 -26.45 16.54
N ILE A 343 0.59 -26.77 17.61
CA ILE A 343 0.28 -26.30 18.96
C ILE A 343 0.39 -24.77 19.03
N GLN A 344 1.48 -24.19 18.52
CA GLN A 344 1.72 -22.75 18.51
C GLN A 344 0.69 -21.99 17.66
N GLU A 345 0.28 -22.55 16.53
CA GLU A 345 -0.72 -21.94 15.65
C GLU A 345 -2.09 -21.77 16.34
N GLY A 346 -2.45 -22.69 17.24
CA GLY A 346 -3.79 -22.69 17.82
C GLY A 346 -4.84 -22.79 16.71
N GLY A 347 -5.85 -21.90 16.74
CA GLY A 347 -6.87 -21.79 15.68
C GLY A 347 -7.49 -23.14 15.31
N PRO A 348 -7.14 -23.73 14.13
CA PRO A 348 -7.63 -25.05 13.70
C PRO A 348 -7.18 -26.22 14.59
N PHE A 349 -6.17 -26.06 15.45
CA PHE A 349 -5.58 -27.10 16.29
C PHE A 349 -5.80 -26.85 17.79
N ASN A 350 -5.87 -27.93 18.57
CA ASN A 350 -5.94 -27.91 20.03
C ASN A 350 -4.55 -27.90 20.68
N GLN A 351 -4.50 -27.89 22.01
CA GLN A 351 -3.25 -27.87 22.80
C GLN A 351 -2.33 -29.10 22.58
N HIS A 352 -2.82 -30.15 21.91
CA HIS A 352 -2.05 -31.34 21.53
C HIS A 352 -1.70 -31.34 20.03
N GLY A 353 -1.97 -30.25 19.32
CA GLY A 353 -1.80 -30.11 17.87
C GLY A 353 -2.86 -30.85 17.04
N SER A 354 -3.83 -31.51 17.67
CA SER A 354 -4.88 -32.25 16.95
C SER A 354 -5.95 -31.29 16.41
N PRO A 355 -6.58 -31.59 15.26
CA PRO A 355 -7.62 -30.73 14.68
C PRO A 355 -8.81 -30.56 15.62
N LYS A 356 -9.32 -29.33 15.74
CA LYS A 356 -10.56 -29.03 16.44
C LYS A 356 -11.77 -29.33 15.55
N GLN A 357 -12.94 -29.50 16.17
CA GLN A 357 -14.23 -29.53 15.45
C GLN A 357 -14.70 -28.11 15.07
N THR A 358 -13.85 -27.34 14.42
CA THR A 358 -14.17 -26.02 13.86
C THR A 358 -14.28 -26.13 12.35
N TYR A 359 -15.19 -25.39 11.71
CA TYR A 359 -15.31 -25.45 10.25
C TYR A 359 -14.22 -24.64 9.55
N LEU A 360 -14.09 -23.34 9.85
CA LEU A 360 -13.13 -22.43 9.21
C LEU A 360 -12.34 -21.64 10.26
N SER A 361 -11.02 -21.54 10.10
CA SER A 361 -10.14 -20.79 10.99
C SER A 361 -9.07 -20.04 10.20
N ARG A 362 -8.76 -18.79 10.58
CA ARG A 362 -7.65 -18.02 9.99
C ARG A 362 -6.32 -18.65 10.39
N LEU A 363 -5.36 -18.67 9.48
CA LEU A 363 -3.98 -19.08 9.76
C LEU A 363 -3.09 -17.86 10.01
N SER A 364 -2.11 -18.01 10.91
CA SER A 364 -1.07 -17.00 11.14
C SER A 364 -0.07 -16.96 9.98
N ASN A 365 0.51 -15.79 9.71
CA ASN A 365 1.54 -15.64 8.67
C ASN A 365 2.78 -16.48 8.98
N GLY A 366 3.17 -16.56 10.26
CA GLY A 366 4.26 -17.40 10.72
C GLY A 366 4.05 -18.89 10.40
N PHE A 367 2.85 -19.43 10.61
CA PHE A 367 2.54 -20.81 10.25
C PHE A 367 2.52 -21.03 8.73
N VAL A 368 1.90 -20.14 7.97
CA VAL A 368 1.88 -20.19 6.50
C VAL A 368 3.30 -20.17 5.95
N ARG A 369 4.17 -19.31 6.48
CA ARG A 369 5.58 -19.24 6.09
C ARG A 369 6.28 -20.56 6.36
N ARG A 370 6.17 -21.12 7.57
CA ARG A 370 6.79 -22.41 7.90
C ARG A 370 6.33 -23.53 6.98
N LEU A 371 5.05 -23.53 6.60
CA LEU A 371 4.51 -24.44 5.59
C LEU A 371 5.16 -24.22 4.23
N LEU A 372 5.21 -22.98 3.75
CA LEU A 372 5.80 -22.62 2.46
C LEU A 372 7.30 -22.91 2.38
N ASP A 373 8.03 -22.74 3.48
CA ASP A 373 9.48 -22.98 3.52
C ASP A 373 9.80 -24.48 3.54
N ARG A 374 8.97 -25.30 4.21
CA ARG A 374 9.20 -26.76 4.32
C ARG A 374 8.58 -27.59 3.21
N PHE A 375 7.41 -27.19 2.71
CA PHE A 375 6.58 -27.97 1.80
C PHE A 375 6.34 -27.26 0.47
N ALA A 376 7.24 -26.36 0.07
CA ALA A 376 7.14 -25.56 -1.15
C ALA A 376 6.76 -26.40 -2.39
N GLU A 377 7.37 -27.57 -2.55
CA GLU A 377 7.19 -28.44 -3.71
C GLU A 377 5.82 -29.17 -3.72
N VAL A 378 5.18 -29.28 -2.56
CA VAL A 378 3.91 -30.01 -2.39
C VAL A 378 2.72 -29.05 -2.35
N LEU A 379 2.94 -27.84 -1.82
CA LEU A 379 1.90 -26.84 -1.70
C LEU A 379 1.58 -26.19 -3.05
N PRO A 380 0.31 -25.87 -3.31
CA PRO A 380 -0.12 -25.29 -4.57
C PRO A 380 0.38 -23.84 -4.76
N ASP A 381 0.52 -23.42 -6.02
CA ASP A 381 0.91 -22.05 -6.41
C ASP A 381 0.05 -20.96 -5.76
N LEU A 382 -1.22 -21.27 -5.46
CA LEU A 382 -2.10 -20.39 -4.70
C LEU A 382 -1.49 -19.97 -3.35
N LEU A 383 -0.85 -20.89 -2.62
CA LEU A 383 -0.19 -20.56 -1.36
C LEU A 383 1.13 -19.81 -1.59
N HIS A 384 1.86 -20.12 -2.66
CA HIS A 384 3.08 -19.38 -3.01
C HIS A 384 2.80 -17.91 -3.30
N ALA A 385 1.62 -17.61 -3.87
CA ALA A 385 1.15 -16.24 -4.08
C ALA A 385 0.91 -15.45 -2.77
N LEU A 386 0.88 -16.12 -1.61
CA LEU A 386 0.82 -15.47 -0.29
C LEU A 386 2.19 -14.99 0.21
N ARG A 387 3.29 -15.42 -0.43
CA ARG A 387 4.61 -14.87 -0.10
C ARG A 387 4.55 -13.38 -0.39
N SER A 388 4.87 -12.59 0.62
CA SER A 388 4.91 -11.15 0.54
C SER A 388 6.05 -10.63 1.39
N THR A 389 6.66 -9.54 0.96
CA THR A 389 7.82 -8.96 1.61
C THR A 389 7.56 -7.48 1.85
N TRP A 390 7.74 -7.01 3.07
CA TRP A 390 7.68 -5.58 3.38
C TRP A 390 8.98 -4.91 2.95
N CYS A 391 8.90 -4.06 1.95
CA CYS A 391 10.01 -3.28 1.40
C CYS A 391 10.09 -1.93 2.10
N ILE A 392 11.26 -1.63 2.67
CA ILE A 392 11.52 -0.44 3.50
C ILE A 392 12.74 0.27 2.93
N TYR A 393 12.55 1.45 2.38
CA TYR A 393 13.66 2.32 2.00
C TYR A 393 14.18 3.10 3.20
N VAL A 394 15.50 3.12 3.39
CA VAL A 394 16.15 3.87 4.46
C VAL A 394 17.12 4.87 3.84
N PRO A 395 16.90 6.19 3.97
CA PRO A 395 17.75 7.19 3.35
C PRO A 395 19.11 7.29 4.04
N HIS A 396 20.10 7.85 3.33
CA HIS A 396 21.43 8.17 3.87
C HIS A 396 21.38 8.92 5.22
N SER A 397 20.46 9.88 5.35
CA SER A 397 20.28 10.69 6.56
C SER A 397 19.87 9.88 7.80
N ALA A 398 19.44 8.63 7.63
CA ALA A 398 19.05 7.73 8.71
C ALA A 398 20.11 6.63 8.97
N ALA A 399 21.32 6.75 8.41
CA ALA A 399 22.35 5.71 8.49
C ALA A 399 22.73 5.32 9.94
N GLU A 400 22.88 6.29 10.84
CA GLU A 400 23.18 6.03 12.25
C GLU A 400 22.05 5.26 12.93
N ASN A 401 20.81 5.72 12.74
CA ASN A 401 19.62 5.05 13.29
C ASN A 401 19.45 3.64 12.73
N PHE A 402 19.79 3.43 11.45
CA PHE A 402 19.74 2.11 10.82
C PHE A 402 20.82 1.16 11.34
N ALA A 403 22.02 1.66 11.62
CA ALA A 403 23.07 0.86 12.25
C ALA A 403 22.64 0.39 13.66
N ILE A 404 22.06 1.29 14.46
CA ILE A 404 21.50 0.94 15.79
C ILE A 404 20.40 -0.11 15.62
N ALA A 405 19.49 0.10 14.68
CA ALA A 405 18.39 -0.81 14.43
C ALA A 405 18.80 -2.22 14.03
N ARG A 406 19.87 -2.35 13.22
CA ARG A 406 20.46 -3.65 12.91
C ARG A 406 21.12 -4.28 14.13
N ASN A 407 21.83 -3.52 14.95
CA ASN A 407 22.46 -4.09 16.15
C ASN A 407 21.42 -4.55 17.19
N GLU A 408 20.39 -3.74 17.41
CA GLU A 408 19.31 -3.98 18.37
C GLU A 408 18.17 -4.85 17.80
N GLN A 409 18.22 -5.17 16.50
CA GLN A 409 17.23 -5.98 15.79
C GLN A 409 15.80 -5.44 15.95
N ILE A 410 15.66 -4.10 15.87
CA ILE A 410 14.41 -3.36 16.10
C ILE A 410 14.32 -2.14 15.20
N TRP A 411 13.14 -1.90 14.61
CA TRP A 411 12.88 -0.71 13.80
C TRP A 411 11.70 0.09 14.35
N GLY A 412 11.76 1.41 14.23
CA GLY A 412 10.86 2.33 14.92
C GLY A 412 10.33 3.46 14.05
N THR A 413 9.13 3.93 14.37
CA THR A 413 8.51 5.14 13.82
C THR A 413 7.79 5.93 14.90
N ASP A 414 7.59 7.23 14.66
CA ASP A 414 6.81 8.14 15.50
C ASP A 414 5.33 8.21 15.10
N GLN A 415 4.94 7.50 14.04
CA GLN A 415 3.58 7.48 13.51
C GLN A 415 3.02 6.06 13.45
N GLU A 416 2.04 5.75 14.30
CA GLU A 416 1.42 4.42 14.44
C GLU A 416 1.05 3.76 13.10
N HIS A 417 0.41 4.53 12.23
CA HIS A 417 -0.13 4.04 10.96
C HIS A 417 0.96 3.65 9.94
N ARG A 418 2.22 4.09 10.11
CA ARG A 418 3.29 3.80 9.13
C ARG A 418 3.67 2.34 9.08
N PHE A 419 3.67 1.63 10.21
CA PHE A 419 4.01 0.20 10.26
C PHE A 419 2.76 -0.70 10.28
N GLY A 420 1.58 -0.13 10.05
CA GLY A 420 0.32 -0.87 10.06
C GLY A 420 0.35 -2.07 9.11
N GLY A 421 0.04 -3.25 9.64
CA GLY A 421 -0.06 -4.50 8.89
C GLY A 421 1.15 -5.44 8.98
N ILE A 422 2.28 -5.00 9.55
CA ILE A 422 3.41 -5.90 9.84
C ILE A 422 3.03 -6.82 11.01
N GLU A 423 3.00 -8.12 10.74
CA GLU A 423 2.74 -9.17 11.72
C GLU A 423 4.01 -10.03 11.95
N GLU A 424 4.07 -10.72 13.08
CA GLU A 424 5.13 -11.69 13.35
C GLU A 424 5.21 -12.77 12.25
N GLY A 425 6.44 -13.09 11.81
CA GLY A 425 6.73 -14.03 10.73
C GLY A 425 6.83 -13.39 9.34
N ASP A 426 6.53 -12.10 9.20
CA ASP A 426 6.59 -11.41 7.92
C ASP A 426 8.02 -11.25 7.40
N SER A 427 8.20 -11.45 6.09
CA SER A 427 9.48 -11.17 5.43
C SER A 427 9.69 -9.67 5.26
N LEU A 428 10.91 -9.21 5.47
CA LEU A 428 11.33 -7.82 5.38
C LEU A 428 12.47 -7.66 4.37
N LEU A 429 12.47 -6.55 3.65
CA LEU A 429 13.56 -6.08 2.82
C LEU A 429 13.85 -4.62 3.16
N PHE A 430 15.00 -4.34 3.75
CA PHE A 430 15.50 -2.98 3.89
C PHE A 430 16.47 -2.65 2.74
N VAL A 431 16.24 -1.52 2.07
CA VAL A 431 17.14 -0.97 1.06
C VAL A 431 17.65 0.36 1.58
N HIS A 432 18.90 0.38 2.00
CA HIS A 432 19.51 1.53 2.64
C HIS A 432 20.46 2.26 1.69
N ASP A 433 20.28 3.58 1.60
CA ASP A 433 21.15 4.53 0.90
C ASP A 433 21.38 4.14 -0.57
N LEU A 434 20.33 4.31 -1.38
CA LEU A 434 20.37 4.01 -2.81
C LEU A 434 20.91 5.22 -3.57
N SER A 435 22.04 5.02 -4.26
CA SER A 435 22.63 6.02 -5.15
C SER A 435 22.32 5.70 -6.61
N SER A 436 21.88 6.69 -7.39
CA SER A 436 21.61 6.53 -8.84
C SER A 436 22.86 6.07 -9.58
N ASP A 437 22.72 5.10 -10.48
CA ASP A 437 23.77 4.64 -11.40
C ASP A 437 23.89 5.55 -12.64
N VAL A 438 22.95 6.48 -12.82
CA VAL A 438 22.97 7.51 -13.86
C VAL A 438 23.53 8.84 -13.31
N ALA A 439 24.41 9.49 -14.09
CA ALA A 439 24.99 10.80 -13.78
C ALA A 439 24.66 11.83 -14.88
N PRO A 440 24.04 12.98 -14.54
CA PRO A 440 23.55 13.35 -13.21
C PRO A 440 22.35 12.48 -12.77
N PRO A 441 22.12 12.30 -11.45
CA PRO A 441 20.95 11.59 -10.96
C PRO A 441 19.65 12.21 -11.47
N PRO A 442 18.60 11.41 -11.75
CA PRO A 442 17.29 11.94 -12.05
C PRO A 442 16.79 12.86 -10.93
N LYS A 443 16.14 13.98 -11.31
CA LYS A 443 15.60 14.94 -10.33
C LYS A 443 14.59 14.25 -9.42
N GLY A 444 14.84 14.30 -8.11
CA GLY A 444 13.96 13.68 -7.09
C GLY A 444 14.27 12.23 -6.76
N PHE A 445 15.35 11.64 -7.31
CA PHE A 445 15.78 10.28 -6.97
C PHE A 445 15.97 10.10 -5.45
N PRO A 446 15.53 8.99 -4.83
CA PRO A 446 14.93 7.78 -5.43
C PRO A 446 13.43 7.86 -5.75
N CYS A 447 12.73 8.94 -5.42
CA CYS A 447 11.31 9.10 -5.72
C CYS A 447 11.08 9.54 -7.18
N VAL A 448 11.32 8.61 -8.09
CA VAL A 448 11.21 8.80 -9.55
C VAL A 448 10.25 7.77 -10.14
N GLY A 449 10.01 7.79 -11.46
CA GLY A 449 9.33 6.70 -12.16
C GLY A 449 10.14 5.40 -12.11
N LEU A 450 9.49 4.25 -12.19
CA LEU A 450 10.12 2.93 -12.06
C LEU A 450 11.23 2.70 -13.11
N GLU A 451 11.05 3.24 -14.31
CA GLU A 451 12.00 3.18 -15.43
C GLU A 451 13.32 3.92 -15.12
N LYS A 452 13.29 4.90 -14.22
CA LYS A 452 14.44 5.66 -13.73
C LYS A 452 14.93 5.19 -12.37
N PHE A 453 14.22 4.27 -11.72
CA PHE A 453 14.55 3.78 -10.39
C PHE A 453 15.60 2.66 -10.49
N ARG A 454 16.85 3.10 -10.65
CA ARG A 454 18.03 2.23 -10.74
C ARG A 454 19.22 2.83 -10.03
N GLY A 455 19.97 1.98 -9.35
CA GLY A 455 21.11 2.43 -8.58
C GLY A 455 21.81 1.32 -7.82
N LYS A 456 22.69 1.75 -6.91
CA LYS A 456 23.47 0.92 -6.02
C LYS A 456 23.13 1.24 -4.58
N ALA A 457 22.61 0.26 -3.85
CA ALA A 457 22.27 0.36 -2.45
C ALA A 457 23.49 0.07 -1.60
N LYS A 458 23.74 0.89 -0.58
CA LYS A 458 24.83 0.64 0.37
C LYS A 458 24.58 -0.65 1.15
N TRP A 459 23.34 -0.89 1.56
CA TRP A 459 22.93 -2.17 2.16
C TRP A 459 21.59 -2.63 1.59
N LEU A 460 21.53 -3.91 1.23
CA LEU A 460 20.30 -4.68 1.07
C LEU A 460 20.24 -5.68 2.22
N LEU A 461 19.22 -5.58 3.07
CA LEU A 461 19.04 -6.46 4.21
C LEU A 461 17.71 -7.19 4.10
N LYS A 462 17.74 -8.51 4.21
CA LYS A 462 16.56 -9.34 4.45
C LYS A 462 16.47 -9.70 5.91
N GLY A 463 15.24 -9.66 6.41
CA GLY A 463 14.95 -10.14 7.74
C GLY A 463 13.55 -10.74 7.84
N THR A 464 13.24 -11.21 9.03
CA THR A 464 11.91 -11.71 9.40
C THR A 464 11.42 -10.96 10.61
N ALA A 465 10.21 -10.41 10.59
CA ALA A 465 9.62 -9.81 11.78
C ALA A 465 9.46 -10.87 12.88
N THR A 466 10.00 -10.61 14.06
CA THR A 466 9.92 -11.47 15.25
C THR A 466 8.90 -10.95 16.26
N SER A 467 8.22 -9.84 15.95
CA SER A 467 7.05 -9.37 16.65
C SER A 467 6.11 -8.63 15.71
N SER A 468 4.84 -8.56 16.08
CA SER A 468 3.94 -7.53 15.53
C SER A 468 4.36 -6.14 16.01
N VAL A 469 3.79 -5.08 15.43
CA VAL A 469 4.04 -3.70 15.90
C VAL A 469 3.55 -3.52 17.34
N PHE A 470 4.37 -2.93 18.19
CA PHE A 470 4.06 -2.62 19.58
C PHE A 470 4.49 -1.19 19.94
N GLN A 471 3.96 -0.69 21.06
CA GLN A 471 4.31 0.61 21.59
C GLN A 471 5.33 0.48 22.74
N ASP A 472 6.45 1.20 22.64
CA ASP A 472 7.49 1.28 23.66
C ASP A 472 8.25 2.60 23.53
N THR A 473 8.38 3.34 24.63
CA THR A 473 9.03 4.67 24.67
C THR A 473 10.45 4.62 25.21
N SER A 474 10.99 3.44 25.54
CA SER A 474 12.36 3.29 26.06
C SER A 474 13.39 3.83 25.08
N PRO A 475 14.41 4.60 25.50
CA PRO A 475 15.35 5.23 24.57
C PRO A 475 16.23 4.19 23.86
N ILE A 476 16.20 4.19 22.52
CA ILE A 476 17.04 3.33 21.66
C ILE A 476 17.84 4.21 20.70
N TRP A 477 17.18 5.19 20.08
CA TRP A 477 17.80 6.13 19.16
C TRP A 477 18.18 7.45 19.87
N PRO A 478 19.32 8.06 19.51
CA PRO A 478 19.83 9.27 20.17
C PRO A 478 19.13 10.56 19.72
N ASP A 479 18.47 10.56 18.56
CA ASP A 479 17.85 11.74 17.96
C ASP A 479 16.47 12.06 18.57
N LYS A 480 15.61 11.06 18.73
CA LYS A 480 14.28 11.18 19.34
C LYS A 480 13.68 9.82 19.71
N THR A 481 12.56 9.87 20.41
CA THR A 481 11.77 8.67 20.71
C THR A 481 10.91 8.25 19.52
N TYR A 482 11.05 7.00 19.11
CA TYR A 482 10.17 6.32 18.16
C TYR A 482 9.29 5.31 18.92
N PRO A 483 8.06 5.69 19.33
CA PRO A 483 7.22 4.86 20.18
C PRO A 483 6.69 3.58 19.51
N TYR A 484 6.52 3.55 18.18
CA TYR A 484 5.91 2.42 17.48
C TYR A 484 6.99 1.58 16.83
N ARG A 485 7.14 0.32 17.27
CA ARG A 485 8.29 -0.52 16.94
C ARG A 485 7.86 -1.92 16.52
N PHE A 486 8.70 -2.58 15.74
CA PHE A 486 8.66 -4.04 15.58
C PHE A 486 10.07 -4.60 15.71
N ARG A 487 10.19 -5.83 16.22
CA ARG A 487 11.45 -6.57 16.23
C ARG A 487 11.58 -7.39 14.96
N PHE A 488 12.81 -7.62 14.53
CA PHE A 488 13.11 -8.48 13.41
C PHE A 488 14.32 -9.35 13.70
N GLU A 489 14.58 -10.31 12.83
CA GLU A 489 15.82 -11.08 12.78
C GLU A 489 16.41 -10.92 11.38
N GLU A 490 17.64 -10.41 11.29
CA GLU A 490 18.41 -10.34 10.06
C GLU A 490 18.78 -11.74 9.60
N THR A 491 18.35 -12.09 8.38
CA THR A 491 18.60 -13.42 7.79
C THR A 491 19.68 -13.39 6.72
N GLU A 492 19.85 -12.26 6.03
CA GLU A 492 20.79 -12.12 4.91
C GLU A 492 21.06 -10.63 4.65
N ALA A 493 22.30 -10.27 4.32
CA ALA A 493 22.63 -8.91 3.92
C ALA A 493 23.70 -8.86 2.84
N LEU A 494 23.54 -7.91 1.91
CA LEU A 494 24.51 -7.57 0.88
C LEU A 494 24.92 -6.11 1.03
N GLN A 495 26.22 -5.85 0.90
CA GLN A 495 26.77 -4.51 0.88
C GLN A 495 27.03 -4.09 -0.57
N ASP A 496 26.83 -2.81 -0.87
CA ASP A 496 27.16 -2.21 -2.17
C ASP A 496 26.57 -3.02 -3.35
N ALA A 497 25.27 -3.29 -3.29
CA ALA A 497 24.56 -4.14 -4.25
C ALA A 497 23.71 -3.32 -5.22
N ASN A 498 23.68 -3.73 -6.49
CA ASN A 498 22.78 -3.12 -7.48
C ASN A 498 21.32 -3.39 -7.10
N PHE A 499 20.45 -2.39 -7.27
CA PHE A 499 19.03 -2.51 -7.03
C PHE A 499 18.23 -1.77 -8.11
N ASN A 500 17.46 -2.52 -8.88
CA ASN A 500 16.61 -2.04 -9.97
C ASN A 500 15.63 -3.15 -10.41
N ALA A 501 14.71 -2.83 -11.33
CA ALA A 501 13.71 -3.76 -11.86
C ALA A 501 14.25 -4.81 -12.87
N GLU A 502 15.55 -4.75 -13.22
CA GLU A 502 16.22 -5.79 -14.02
C GLU A 502 16.83 -6.87 -13.10
N GLU A 503 17.28 -6.47 -11.91
CA GLU A 503 17.89 -7.35 -10.91
C GLU A 503 16.86 -8.03 -10.01
N TYR A 504 15.79 -7.31 -9.64
CA TYR A 504 14.71 -7.77 -8.78
C TYR A 504 13.37 -7.68 -9.49
N ALA A 505 12.38 -8.43 -9.00
CA ALA A 505 11.02 -8.37 -9.53
C ALA A 505 10.53 -6.90 -9.57
N PRO A 506 9.90 -6.44 -10.67
CA PRO A 506 9.44 -5.05 -10.81
C PRO A 506 8.58 -4.58 -9.63
N GLU A 507 7.76 -5.46 -9.06
CA GLU A 507 6.88 -5.16 -7.92
C GLU A 507 7.68 -4.90 -6.63
N VAL A 508 8.82 -5.57 -6.46
CA VAL A 508 9.74 -5.37 -5.32
C VAL A 508 10.49 -4.05 -5.50
N ALA A 509 11.01 -3.79 -6.70
CA ALA A 509 11.68 -2.54 -7.01
C ALA A 509 10.72 -1.33 -6.84
N ASP A 510 9.50 -1.45 -7.35
CA ASP A 510 8.46 -0.43 -7.18
C ASP A 510 8.03 -0.26 -5.72
N ALA A 511 7.93 -1.34 -4.93
CA ALA A 511 7.62 -1.22 -3.51
C ALA A 511 8.68 -0.43 -2.75
N VAL A 512 9.98 -0.67 -3.02
CA VAL A 512 11.07 0.12 -2.43
C VAL A 512 11.02 1.58 -2.91
N ARG A 513 10.78 1.81 -4.20
CA ARG A 513 10.62 3.16 -4.78
C ARG A 513 9.48 3.93 -4.10
N ARG A 514 8.31 3.29 -3.93
CA ARG A 514 7.16 3.87 -3.22
C ARG A 514 7.46 4.09 -1.75
N SER A 515 8.19 3.18 -1.10
CA SER A 515 8.69 3.38 0.27
C SER A 515 9.56 4.64 0.35
N ALA A 516 10.45 4.85 -0.62
CA ALA A 516 11.28 6.06 -0.74
C ALA A 516 10.45 7.33 -0.89
N CYS A 517 9.45 7.33 -1.78
CA CYS A 517 8.51 8.45 -1.97
C CYS A 517 7.67 8.75 -0.72
N SER A 518 7.46 7.76 0.13
CA SER A 518 6.63 7.85 1.35
C SER A 518 7.47 7.91 2.63
N GLN A 519 8.67 8.49 2.56
CA GLN A 519 9.56 8.73 3.71
C GLN A 519 9.94 7.46 4.48
N GLY A 520 10.21 6.37 3.75
CA GLY A 520 10.64 5.09 4.31
C GLY A 520 9.52 4.27 4.93
N ARG A 521 8.25 4.59 4.63
CA ARG A 521 7.11 3.77 5.06
C ARG A 521 7.22 2.37 4.42
N PRO A 522 7.05 1.28 5.17
CA PRO A 522 6.99 -0.07 4.62
C PRO A 522 5.91 -0.22 3.55
N VAL A 523 6.26 -0.88 2.45
CA VAL A 523 5.35 -1.18 1.35
C VAL A 523 5.40 -2.67 1.05
N LEU A 524 4.24 -3.33 1.01
CA LEU A 524 4.16 -4.76 0.73
C LEU A 524 4.38 -5.03 -0.76
N ALA A 525 5.37 -5.86 -1.09
CA ALA A 525 5.54 -6.47 -2.40
C ALA A 525 5.04 -7.91 -2.38
N ARG A 526 4.38 -8.35 -3.46
CA ARG A 526 4.03 -9.77 -3.65
C ARG A 526 5.27 -10.53 -4.13
N GLY A 527 5.41 -11.77 -3.68
CA GLY A 527 6.52 -12.65 -4.01
C GLY A 527 7.64 -12.70 -2.98
N GLU A 528 8.56 -13.61 -3.22
CA GLU A 528 9.76 -13.79 -2.43
C GLU A 528 10.91 -12.97 -3.00
N VAL A 529 11.59 -12.21 -2.14
CA VAL A 529 12.84 -11.53 -2.52
C VAL A 529 13.99 -12.52 -2.39
N ARG A 530 14.58 -12.90 -3.52
CA ARG A 530 15.85 -13.66 -3.55
C ARG A 530 16.99 -12.68 -3.78
N MET A 531 17.91 -12.61 -2.83
CA MET A 531 19.14 -11.85 -3.02
C MET A 531 20.01 -12.59 -4.01
N LYS A 532 20.53 -11.87 -5.01
CA LYS A 532 21.59 -12.40 -5.84
C LYS A 532 22.89 -12.22 -5.05
N GLN A 533 23.42 -13.31 -4.50
CA GLN A 533 24.83 -13.31 -4.11
C GLN A 533 25.66 -12.92 -5.33
N ASP A 534 26.77 -12.22 -5.10
CA ASP A 534 27.72 -11.84 -6.13
C ASP A 534 28.36 -13.13 -6.70
N SER A 535 27.63 -13.80 -7.59
CA SER A 535 28.07 -15.03 -8.22
C SER A 535 29.03 -14.66 -9.34
N SER A 536 30.25 -14.37 -8.93
CA SER A 536 31.42 -14.48 -9.81
C SER A 536 31.69 -15.93 -10.23
N SER A 537 30.92 -16.91 -9.71
CA SER A 537 31.13 -18.34 -9.95
C SER A 537 29.92 -19.13 -10.49
N ASP A 538 28.69 -18.60 -10.47
CA ASP A 538 27.53 -19.31 -11.04
C ASP A 538 27.39 -18.99 -12.53
N ARG A 539 27.76 -19.97 -13.36
CA ARG A 539 27.84 -19.84 -14.82
C ARG A 539 26.49 -20.03 -15.50
N GLY A 540 25.45 -20.41 -14.73
CA GLY A 540 24.20 -20.90 -15.28
C GLY A 540 24.39 -22.21 -16.06
N PRO A 541 23.32 -22.76 -16.67
CA PRO A 541 23.43 -23.92 -17.54
C PRO A 541 24.31 -23.59 -18.76
N LEU A 542 25.26 -24.47 -19.10
CA LEU A 542 26.17 -24.28 -20.24
C LEU A 542 25.50 -24.62 -21.60
N ASN A 543 24.35 -25.28 -21.55
CA ASN A 543 23.54 -25.70 -22.69
C ASN A 543 22.36 -24.74 -22.93
N VAL A 544 22.66 -23.50 -23.33
CA VAL A 544 21.67 -22.44 -23.55
C VAL A 544 21.59 -22.06 -25.02
N ILE A 545 20.37 -22.02 -25.56
CA ILE A 545 20.09 -21.48 -26.90
C ILE A 545 19.63 -20.03 -26.74
N LEU A 546 20.41 -19.09 -27.26
CA LEU A 546 20.05 -17.67 -27.31
C LEU A 546 19.46 -17.36 -28.69
N TYR A 547 18.23 -16.85 -28.75
CA TYR A 547 17.56 -16.49 -30.01
C TYR A 547 17.06 -15.04 -30.02
N GLY A 548 17.00 -14.41 -31.19
CA GLY A 548 16.49 -13.06 -31.36
C GLY A 548 16.30 -12.66 -32.83
N PRO A 549 15.38 -11.71 -33.13
CA PRO A 549 15.08 -11.31 -34.51
C PRO A 549 16.27 -10.59 -35.17
N PRO A 550 16.59 -10.86 -36.45
CA PRO A 550 17.70 -10.24 -37.15
C PRO A 550 17.47 -8.73 -37.35
N GLY A 551 18.54 -7.93 -37.23
CA GLY A 551 18.54 -6.50 -37.58
C GLY A 551 18.24 -5.49 -36.46
N THR A 552 18.03 -5.91 -35.20
CA THR A 552 17.56 -5.00 -34.12
C THR A 552 18.65 -4.54 -33.13
N GLY A 553 19.95 -4.60 -33.47
CA GLY A 553 21.05 -4.22 -32.55
C GLY A 553 21.28 -5.15 -31.35
N LYS A 554 20.43 -6.18 -31.18
CA LYS A 554 20.50 -7.21 -30.12
C LYS A 554 21.66 -8.20 -30.30
N THR A 555 22.38 -8.13 -31.41
CA THR A 555 23.56 -8.96 -31.68
C THR A 555 24.64 -8.77 -30.62
N TYR A 556 24.86 -7.53 -30.15
CA TYR A 556 25.87 -7.23 -29.13
C TYR A 556 25.48 -7.74 -27.74
N SER A 557 24.20 -7.64 -27.36
CA SER A 557 23.72 -8.15 -26.07
C SER A 557 23.73 -9.68 -26.03
N VAL A 558 23.41 -10.35 -27.15
CA VAL A 558 23.50 -11.81 -27.26
C VAL A 558 24.96 -12.29 -27.20
N GLN A 559 25.87 -11.62 -27.91
CA GLN A 559 27.31 -11.96 -27.85
C GLN A 559 27.86 -11.80 -26.43
N ARG A 560 27.56 -10.67 -25.78
CA ARG A 560 27.99 -10.42 -24.40
C ARG A 560 27.42 -11.47 -23.45
N ARG A 561 26.13 -11.79 -23.56
CA ARG A 561 25.49 -12.80 -22.72
C ARG A 561 26.10 -14.19 -22.93
N ALA A 562 26.43 -14.56 -24.17
CA ALA A 562 27.09 -15.84 -24.46
C ALA A 562 28.48 -15.91 -23.81
N VAL A 563 29.26 -14.82 -23.85
CA VAL A 563 30.57 -14.73 -23.21
C VAL A 563 30.45 -14.84 -21.69
N GLU A 564 29.49 -14.15 -21.07
CA GLU A 564 29.25 -14.20 -19.62
C GLU A 564 28.85 -15.60 -19.11
N ILE A 565 28.13 -16.37 -19.92
CA ILE A 565 27.77 -17.77 -19.59
C ILE A 565 29.02 -18.66 -19.62
N VAL A 566 29.89 -18.46 -20.61
CA VAL A 566 31.12 -19.25 -20.80
C VAL A 566 32.20 -18.88 -19.77
N ASP A 567 32.24 -17.62 -19.36
CA ASP A 567 33.16 -17.06 -18.37
C ASP A 567 32.49 -15.89 -17.61
N PRO A 568 31.97 -16.13 -16.39
CA PRO A 568 31.29 -15.10 -15.60
C PRO A 568 32.17 -13.93 -15.18
N SER A 569 33.50 -14.09 -15.16
CA SER A 569 34.43 -12.99 -14.87
C SER A 569 34.42 -11.92 -15.98
N ALA A 570 33.91 -12.29 -17.16
CA ALA A 570 33.79 -11.41 -18.32
C ALA A 570 32.70 -10.34 -18.20
N LYS A 571 31.86 -10.36 -17.14
CA LYS A 571 30.87 -9.31 -16.85
C LYS A 571 31.50 -7.91 -16.74
N SER A 572 32.79 -7.85 -16.41
CA SER A 572 33.56 -6.61 -16.28
C SER A 572 34.17 -6.09 -17.59
N LEU A 573 34.05 -6.84 -18.70
CA LEU A 573 34.69 -6.50 -19.97
C LEU A 573 33.98 -5.37 -20.72
N SER A 574 34.78 -4.48 -21.31
CA SER A 574 34.27 -3.48 -22.26
C SER A 574 33.61 -4.14 -23.49
N PRO A 575 32.74 -3.44 -24.23
CA PRO A 575 32.11 -4.00 -25.44
C PRO A 575 33.10 -4.57 -26.46
N ALA A 576 34.26 -3.94 -26.64
CA ALA A 576 35.29 -4.41 -27.57
C ALA A 576 35.96 -5.71 -27.09
N GLN A 577 36.27 -5.81 -25.79
CA GLN A 577 36.86 -7.00 -25.18
C GLN A 577 35.88 -8.18 -25.17
N ALA A 578 34.60 -7.93 -24.89
CA ALA A 578 33.56 -8.95 -24.96
C ALA A 578 33.40 -9.50 -26.40
N ALA A 579 33.48 -8.64 -27.42
CA ALA A 579 33.42 -9.08 -28.82
C ALA A 579 34.65 -9.90 -29.24
N GLU A 580 35.82 -9.62 -28.68
CA GLU A 580 37.03 -10.40 -28.90
C GLU A 580 36.97 -11.77 -28.21
N ALA A 581 36.57 -11.79 -26.94
CA ALA A 581 36.33 -13.03 -26.19
C ALA A 581 35.27 -13.92 -26.86
N PHE A 582 34.20 -13.33 -27.41
CA PHE A 582 33.20 -14.07 -28.18
C PHE A 582 33.80 -14.77 -29.40
N ARG A 583 34.65 -14.08 -30.17
CA ARG A 583 35.33 -14.67 -31.34
C ARG A 583 36.25 -15.82 -30.94
N GLU A 584 36.95 -15.66 -29.81
CA GLU A 584 37.88 -16.66 -29.31
C GLU A 584 37.14 -17.91 -28.80
N TYR A 585 36.08 -17.74 -28.01
CA TYR A 585 35.23 -18.85 -27.57
C TYR A 585 34.51 -19.55 -28.73
N ARG A 586 34.21 -18.84 -29.82
CA ARG A 586 33.71 -19.46 -31.06
C ARG A 586 34.77 -20.32 -31.75
N LYS A 587 36.02 -19.85 -31.86
CA LYS A 587 37.13 -20.66 -32.42
C LYS A 587 37.39 -21.93 -31.61
N GLN A 588 37.21 -21.85 -30.29
CA GLN A 588 37.36 -22.98 -29.37
C GLN A 588 36.16 -23.94 -29.37
N GLY A 589 35.12 -23.69 -30.17
CA GLY A 589 33.90 -24.51 -30.19
C GLY A 589 33.05 -24.41 -28.92
N ARG A 590 33.29 -23.40 -28.07
CA ARG A 590 32.52 -23.17 -26.84
C ARG A 590 31.24 -22.36 -27.07
N ILE A 591 31.15 -21.68 -28.22
CA ILE A 591 29.96 -20.97 -28.71
C ILE A 591 29.80 -21.32 -30.19
N GLU A 592 28.60 -21.75 -30.58
CA GLU A 592 28.27 -22.05 -31.97
C GLU A 592 27.04 -21.25 -32.42
N PHE A 593 27.07 -20.80 -33.69
CA PHE A 593 25.91 -20.17 -34.31
C PHE A 593 25.21 -21.23 -35.15
N VAL A 594 23.99 -21.58 -34.75
CA VAL A 594 23.15 -22.56 -35.44
C VAL A 594 22.07 -21.79 -36.21
N THR A 595 22.03 -21.98 -37.52
CA THR A 595 21.02 -21.37 -38.43
C THR A 595 19.85 -22.29 -38.67
#